data_AF-A0A5C9A488-F1
#
_entry.id   AF-A0A5C9A488-F1
#
_cell.length_a   1.000
_cell.length_b   1.000
_cell.length_c   1.000
_cell.angle_alpha   90.00
_cell.angle_beta   90.00
_cell.angle_gamma   90.00
#
_symmetry.space_group_name_H-M   'P 1'
#
loop_
_entity.id
_entity.type
_entity.pdbx_description
1 polymer ?
#
loop_
_entity_poly.entity_id
_entity_poly.type
_entity_poly.pdbx_seq_one_letter_code
_entity_poly.pdbx_strand_id
1 'polypeptide(L)'
;MPLRLQGLFAILLLCLWSVSASAADSCLDCHLDSADHPVNAILHTPHASLAGGGSDACMACHGSSASHVAAPTNAAPDLSFGPRWPLASTDASGACLGCHAGGEQMHWAGSSHESADLACSDCHTLHRQSQFSVAQDPATTGCLNCHSSVRAELRLPSRHPIAEGKTECTDCHNPHGSSTPALLRQVTLNDNCLSCHSEKRGPFLWEHPPASEDCSLCHQPHGSVHDRLLTARGPALCQQCHAAAFHPSLPYGAEGLAGGSPNQNVLGKNCLNCHGQVHGSNHPSGARLTR
;
A
#
# COMPACT_ATOMS: atom_id res chain seq x y z
N MET A 1 55.90 21.53 78.97
CA MET A 1 54.67 21.14 79.70
C MET A 1 53.59 20.85 78.66
N PRO A 2 52.77 19.81 78.87
CA PRO A 2 52.43 18.82 77.83
C PRO A 2 50.94 18.83 77.45
N LEU A 3 50.55 17.83 76.64
CA LEU A 3 49.20 17.39 76.22
C LEU A 3 48.63 18.09 74.97
N ARG A 4 47.98 17.40 74.01
CA ARG A 4 47.75 15.96 73.79
C ARG A 4 47.33 15.76 72.32
N LEU A 5 47.79 14.65 71.78
CA LEU A 5 47.42 14.02 70.51
C LEU A 5 46.02 13.37 70.65
N GLN A 6 45.13 13.57 69.67
CA GLN A 6 43.91 12.79 69.35
C GLN A 6 43.15 13.58 68.26
N GLY A 7 42.69 13.08 67.13
CA GLY A 7 42.68 11.76 66.51
C GLY A 7 41.97 11.97 65.16
N LEU A 8 42.49 11.33 64.11
CA LEU A 8 41.95 11.34 62.75
C LEU A 8 40.50 10.80 62.72
N PHE A 9 39.65 11.36 61.85
CA PHE A 9 38.91 10.64 60.79
C PHE A 9 37.94 11.64 60.12
N ALA A 10 38.43 12.35 59.10
CA ALA A 10 37.56 13.01 58.13
C ALA A 10 37.14 11.95 57.10
N ILE A 11 35.91 11.45 57.21
CA ILE A 11 35.30 10.59 56.19
C ILE A 11 35.03 11.46 54.97
N LEU A 12 35.97 11.43 54.02
CA LEU A 12 35.79 11.97 52.68
C LEU A 12 34.80 11.05 51.96
N LEU A 13 33.52 11.42 51.95
CA LEU A 13 32.50 10.77 51.12
C LEU A 13 32.82 11.11 49.66
N LEU A 14 33.66 10.29 49.03
CA LEU A 14 33.82 10.26 47.58
C LEU A 14 32.49 9.79 47.00
N CYS A 15 31.67 10.75 46.62
CA CYS A 15 30.58 10.55 45.67
C CYS A 15 31.22 10.03 44.38
N LEU A 16 31.29 8.71 44.24
CA LEU A 16 31.48 8.03 42.97
C LEU A 16 30.24 8.34 42.13
N TRP A 17 30.29 9.46 41.42
CA TRP A 17 29.48 9.62 40.22
C TRP A 17 30.03 8.58 39.25
N SER A 18 29.41 7.39 39.26
CA SER A 18 29.47 6.51 38.11
C SER A 18 28.86 7.29 36.95
N VAL A 19 29.73 7.88 36.14
CA VAL A 19 29.37 8.22 34.77
C VAL A 19 29.08 6.87 34.13
N SER A 20 27.81 6.49 34.12
CA SER A 20 27.34 5.45 33.22
C SER A 20 27.69 5.97 31.83
N ALA A 21 28.70 5.38 31.20
CA ALA A 21 28.88 5.54 29.76
C ALA A 21 27.52 5.22 29.15
N SER A 22 26.86 6.25 28.61
CA SER A 22 25.59 6.08 27.92
C SER A 22 25.82 5.01 26.86
N ALA A 23 24.90 4.06 26.73
CA ALA A 23 24.95 3.01 25.71
C ALA A 23 25.09 3.54 24.26
N ALA A 24 25.00 4.87 24.09
CA ALA A 24 25.08 5.66 22.86
C ALA A 24 26.18 5.27 21.86
N ASP A 25 27.38 4.85 22.31
CA ASP A 25 28.47 4.45 21.39
C ASP A 25 28.51 2.93 21.12
N SER A 26 27.92 2.11 21.99
CA SER A 26 28.17 0.66 22.01
C SER A 26 27.62 -0.14 20.83
N CYS A 27 26.46 0.25 20.26
CA CYS A 27 25.90 -0.47 19.12
C CYS A 27 26.66 -0.16 17.83
N LEU A 28 27.05 1.11 17.65
CA LEU A 28 27.72 1.59 16.46
C LEU A 28 29.20 1.20 16.41
N ASP A 29 29.83 0.91 17.56
CA ASP A 29 31.18 0.34 17.64
C ASP A 29 31.31 -0.98 16.86
N CYS A 30 30.25 -1.79 16.86
CA CYS A 30 30.21 -3.07 16.14
C CYS A 30 29.46 -2.98 14.81
N HIS A 31 28.41 -2.15 14.71
CA HIS A 31 27.63 -1.92 13.50
C HIS A 31 28.11 -0.68 12.74
N LEU A 32 29.33 -0.76 12.22
CA LEU A 32 29.95 0.32 11.45
C LEU A 32 29.25 0.55 10.10
N ASP A 33 29.34 1.79 9.61
CA ASP A 33 28.84 2.16 8.28
C ASP A 33 29.64 1.43 7.22
N SER A 34 29.04 0.40 6.63
CA SER A 34 29.63 -0.39 5.56
C SER A 34 28.69 -0.41 4.38
N ALA A 35 29.25 -0.34 3.17
CA ALA A 35 28.49 -0.33 1.93
C ALA A 35 27.58 -1.57 1.77
N ASP A 36 27.96 -2.69 2.39
CA ASP A 36 27.27 -3.98 2.28
C ASP A 36 26.17 -4.18 3.34
N HIS A 37 26.27 -3.50 4.49
CA HIS A 37 25.33 -3.62 5.60
C HIS A 37 25.04 -2.24 6.20
N PRO A 38 24.21 -1.41 5.55
CA PRO A 38 23.98 -0.04 5.96
C PRO A 38 22.98 0.03 7.12
N VAL A 39 23.29 -0.62 8.25
CA VAL A 39 22.51 -0.50 9.50
C VAL A 39 22.35 0.98 9.86
N ASN A 40 23.40 1.77 9.61
CA ASN A 40 23.43 3.20 9.86
C ASN A 40 22.60 4.04 8.88
N ALA A 41 22.08 3.47 7.80
CA ALA A 41 21.21 4.21 6.90
C ALA A 41 19.94 4.71 7.59
N ILE A 42 19.47 4.01 8.63
CA ILE A 42 18.33 4.46 9.45
C ILE A 42 18.60 5.80 10.14
N LEU A 43 19.87 6.12 10.43
CA LEU A 43 20.28 7.38 11.05
C LEU A 43 20.08 8.60 10.13
N HIS A 44 19.77 8.37 8.85
CA HIS A 44 19.41 9.42 7.90
C HIS A 44 17.89 9.54 7.69
N THR A 45 17.11 8.91 8.56
CA THR A 45 15.64 8.94 8.54
C THR A 45 15.10 9.64 9.80
N PRO A 46 13.80 9.99 9.87
CA PRO A 46 13.16 10.49 11.09
C PRO A 46 13.30 9.57 12.32
N HIS A 47 13.60 8.28 12.13
CA HIS A 47 13.84 7.37 13.24
C HIS A 47 15.17 7.60 13.96
N ALA A 48 16.11 8.34 13.36
CA ALA A 48 17.43 8.60 13.93
C ALA A 48 17.42 9.33 15.27
N SER A 49 16.37 10.12 15.53
CA SER A 49 16.20 10.93 16.74
C SER A 49 15.28 10.29 17.78
N LEU A 50 14.82 9.05 17.56
CA LEU A 50 13.97 8.36 18.53
C LEU A 50 14.67 8.25 19.89
N ALA A 51 13.90 8.43 20.96
CA ALA A 51 14.36 8.28 22.35
C ALA A 51 15.63 9.08 22.72
N GLY A 52 15.96 10.15 21.99
CA GLY A 52 17.17 10.95 22.23
C GLY A 52 18.30 10.74 21.21
N GLY A 53 18.12 9.80 20.28
CA GLY A 53 19.06 9.53 19.19
C GLY A 53 20.21 8.60 19.57
N GLY A 54 21.13 8.35 18.63
CA GLY A 54 22.24 7.43 18.85
C GLY A 54 21.76 6.00 19.13
N SER A 55 22.40 5.31 20.07
CA SER A 55 22.01 3.92 20.41
C SER A 55 20.62 3.82 21.07
N ASP A 56 20.10 4.90 21.68
CA ASP A 56 18.74 4.89 22.23
C ASP A 56 17.68 4.78 21.11
N ALA A 57 17.97 5.34 19.93
CA ALA A 57 17.14 5.14 18.75
C ALA A 57 17.16 3.69 18.26
N CYS A 58 18.31 3.02 18.33
CA CYS A 58 18.42 1.60 17.99
C CYS A 58 17.61 0.74 18.96
N MET A 59 17.74 1.01 20.26
CA MET A 59 17.06 0.25 21.32
C MET A 59 15.54 0.45 21.31
N ALA A 60 15.04 1.55 20.75
CA ALA A 60 13.59 1.76 20.57
C ALA A 60 12.93 0.68 19.68
N CYS A 61 13.69 0.10 18.74
CA CYS A 61 13.20 -0.98 17.87
C CYS A 61 13.81 -2.35 18.19
N HIS A 62 15.05 -2.40 18.70
CA HIS A 62 15.78 -3.64 18.97
C HIS A 62 15.75 -4.07 20.44
N GLY A 63 15.11 -3.30 21.32
CA GLY A 63 15.20 -3.49 22.77
C GLY A 63 16.60 -3.21 23.31
N SER A 64 16.84 -3.56 24.57
CA SER A 64 18.14 -3.36 25.22
C SER A 64 19.28 -4.14 24.53
N SER A 65 18.93 -5.31 23.98
CA SER A 65 19.83 -6.23 23.31
C SER A 65 21.08 -6.58 24.13
N ALA A 66 20.97 -6.60 25.46
CA ALA A 66 22.12 -6.80 26.36
C ALA A 66 22.84 -8.15 26.12
N SER A 67 22.07 -9.22 25.86
CA SER A 67 22.61 -10.54 25.53
C SER A 67 23.38 -10.52 24.21
N HIS A 68 22.86 -9.79 23.22
CA HIS A 68 23.53 -9.60 21.93
C HIS A 68 24.83 -8.83 22.09
N VAL A 69 24.83 -7.72 22.84
CA VAL A 69 26.04 -6.94 23.12
C VAL A 69 27.12 -7.80 23.79
N ALA A 70 26.74 -8.70 24.71
CA ALA A 70 27.67 -9.61 25.37
C ALA A 70 28.21 -10.73 24.46
N ALA A 71 27.45 -11.17 23.46
CA ALA A 71 27.83 -12.24 22.54
C ALA A 71 27.30 -12.01 21.10
N PRO A 72 27.84 -11.04 20.34
CA PRO A 72 27.22 -10.53 19.10
C PRO A 72 27.01 -11.55 17.99
N THR A 73 27.84 -12.60 17.93
CA THR A 73 27.72 -13.65 16.91
C THR A 73 26.77 -14.78 17.32
N ASN A 74 26.50 -14.95 18.61
CA ASN A 74 25.85 -16.15 19.16
C ASN A 74 24.52 -15.87 19.86
N ALA A 75 24.25 -14.61 20.22
CA ALA A 75 22.99 -14.19 20.81
C ALA A 75 22.25 -13.23 19.87
N ALA A 76 20.94 -13.44 19.73
CA ALA A 76 20.08 -12.54 18.98
C ALA A 76 19.84 -11.24 19.75
N PRO A 77 19.62 -10.11 19.05
CA PRO A 77 18.97 -8.92 19.62
C PRO A 77 17.64 -9.27 20.27
N ASP A 78 17.15 -8.45 21.21
CA ASP A 78 15.85 -8.68 21.85
C ASP A 78 14.72 -8.68 20.80
N LEU A 79 14.84 -7.80 19.80
CA LEU A 79 14.01 -7.80 18.60
C LEU A 79 14.86 -7.80 17.34
N SER A 80 14.58 -8.73 16.41
CA SER A 80 15.31 -8.88 15.16
C SER A 80 14.36 -9.04 13.97
N PHE A 81 14.66 -8.32 12.89
CA PHE A 81 13.85 -8.29 11.66
C PHE A 81 14.55 -8.99 10.48
N GLY A 82 15.72 -9.58 10.73
CA GLY A 82 16.53 -10.25 9.71
C GLY A 82 16.32 -11.77 9.69
N PRO A 83 16.71 -12.45 8.59
CA PRO A 83 16.46 -13.89 8.40
C PRO A 83 17.29 -14.79 9.34
N ARG A 84 18.37 -14.27 9.95
CA ARG A 84 19.23 -15.03 10.87
C ARG A 84 18.53 -15.35 12.19
N TRP A 85 17.76 -14.39 12.69
CA TRP A 85 17.03 -14.49 13.95
C TRP A 85 15.62 -13.97 13.70
N PRO A 86 14.74 -14.79 13.11
CA PRO A 86 13.40 -14.38 12.76
C PRO A 86 12.54 -14.22 14.02
N LEU A 87 11.67 -13.22 14.01
CA LEU A 87 10.59 -13.05 14.97
C LEU A 87 9.27 -13.52 14.38
N ALA A 88 8.30 -13.80 15.25
CA ALA A 88 6.91 -13.93 14.82
C ALA A 88 6.42 -12.59 14.24
N SER A 89 5.55 -12.65 13.24
CA SER A 89 4.99 -11.48 12.55
C SER A 89 4.29 -10.51 13.51
N THR A 90 3.65 -11.04 14.55
CA THR A 90 3.01 -10.28 15.63
C THR A 90 4.00 -9.45 16.43
N ASP A 91 5.14 -10.03 16.81
CA ASP A 91 6.16 -9.36 17.62
C ASP A 91 6.92 -8.33 16.78
N ALA A 92 7.26 -8.70 15.54
CA ALA A 92 7.90 -7.81 14.58
C ALA A 92 7.01 -6.59 14.27
N SER A 93 5.72 -6.80 13.99
CA SER A 93 4.79 -5.70 13.73
C SER A 93 4.48 -4.90 14.99
N GLY A 94 4.44 -5.55 16.15
CA GLY A 94 4.20 -4.90 17.45
C GLY A 94 5.24 -3.81 17.77
N ALA A 95 6.50 -4.05 17.42
CA ALA A 95 7.57 -3.04 17.54
C ALA A 95 7.26 -1.76 16.76
N CYS A 96 6.64 -1.88 15.58
CA CYS A 96 6.25 -0.74 14.75
C CYS A 96 4.94 -0.11 15.24
N LEU A 97 3.93 -0.93 15.52
CA LEU A 97 2.58 -0.49 15.88
C LEU A 97 2.53 0.18 17.25
N GLY A 98 3.51 -0.07 18.13
CA GLY A 98 3.66 0.69 19.38
C GLY A 98 3.72 2.21 19.16
N CYS A 99 4.18 2.67 18.00
CA CYS A 99 4.17 4.08 17.60
C CYS A 99 3.28 4.36 16.38
N HIS A 100 3.15 3.42 15.45
CA HIS A 100 2.46 3.57 14.17
C HIS A 100 1.06 2.94 14.13
N ALA A 101 0.34 2.81 15.25
CA ALA A 101 -1.01 2.25 15.25
C ALA A 101 -2.10 3.20 14.70
N GLY A 102 -1.77 4.46 14.40
CA GLY A 102 -2.72 5.47 13.94
C GLY A 102 -2.76 5.68 12.42
N GLY A 103 -3.61 6.59 11.97
CA GLY A 103 -3.67 6.99 10.55
C GLY A 103 -4.00 5.82 9.63
N GLU A 104 -3.18 5.60 8.61
CA GLU A 104 -3.39 4.53 7.61
C GLU A 104 -3.29 3.12 8.21
N GLN A 105 -2.63 2.95 9.36
CA GLN A 105 -2.43 1.64 10.00
C GLN A 105 -3.55 1.27 10.98
N MET A 106 -4.54 2.13 11.19
CA MET A 106 -5.60 1.90 12.17
C MET A 106 -6.38 0.60 11.96
N HIS A 107 -6.42 0.09 10.73
CA HIS A 107 -7.11 -1.12 10.33
C HIS A 107 -6.16 -2.32 10.12
N TRP A 108 -4.93 -2.25 10.61
CA TRP A 108 -3.95 -3.34 10.49
C TRP A 108 -4.42 -4.63 11.15
N ALA A 109 -4.90 -4.53 12.39
CA ALA A 109 -5.43 -5.67 13.12
C ALA A 109 -6.67 -6.22 12.41
N GLY A 110 -6.62 -7.49 11.98
CA GLY A 110 -7.67 -8.13 11.20
C GLY A 110 -7.64 -7.79 9.70
N SER A 111 -6.63 -7.07 9.22
CA SER A 111 -6.42 -6.85 7.79
C SER A 111 -6.06 -8.15 7.07
N SER A 112 -6.27 -8.20 5.76
CA SER A 112 -5.91 -9.39 4.97
C SER A 112 -4.40 -9.70 5.03
N HIS A 113 -3.54 -8.69 5.12
CA HIS A 113 -2.09 -8.90 5.24
C HIS A 113 -1.68 -9.40 6.62
N GLU A 114 -2.25 -8.84 7.70
CA GLU A 114 -1.99 -9.35 9.05
C GLU A 114 -2.50 -10.78 9.23
N SER A 115 -3.70 -11.09 8.72
CA SER A 115 -4.26 -12.44 8.73
C SER A 115 -3.51 -13.46 7.87
N ALA A 116 -2.63 -12.97 6.99
CA ALA A 116 -1.75 -13.78 6.16
C ALA A 116 -0.34 -13.92 6.77
N ASP A 117 -0.18 -13.61 8.06
CA ASP A 117 1.09 -13.65 8.81
C ASP A 117 2.19 -12.75 8.24
N LEU A 118 1.84 -11.68 7.53
CA LEU A 118 2.82 -10.69 7.06
C LEU A 118 3.15 -9.69 8.18
N ALA A 119 4.43 -9.35 8.28
CA ALA A 119 4.95 -8.31 9.16
C ALA A 119 5.21 -7.00 8.41
N CYS A 120 5.28 -5.88 9.14
CA CYS A 120 5.65 -4.59 8.55
C CYS A 120 7.01 -4.67 7.82
N SER A 121 7.95 -5.43 8.37
CA SER A 121 9.31 -5.63 7.82
C SER A 121 9.36 -6.46 6.53
N ASP A 122 8.29 -7.17 6.17
CA ASP A 122 8.24 -7.92 4.91
C ASP A 122 8.09 -7.01 3.70
N CYS A 123 7.51 -5.82 3.91
CA CYS A 123 7.32 -4.79 2.89
C CYS A 123 8.25 -3.58 3.10
N HIS A 124 8.49 -3.19 4.35
CA HIS A 124 9.29 -2.01 4.69
C HIS A 124 10.72 -2.40 5.07
N THR A 125 11.69 -1.83 4.36
CA THR A 125 13.11 -1.90 4.74
C THR A 125 13.52 -0.59 5.40
N LEU A 126 13.94 -0.66 6.67
CA LEU A 126 14.27 0.50 7.49
C LEU A 126 15.78 0.85 7.40
N HIS A 127 16.66 -0.15 7.28
CA HIS A 127 18.10 0.04 7.13
C HIS A 127 18.49 0.38 5.68
N ARG A 128 17.83 1.37 5.07
CA ARG A 128 18.20 1.90 3.76
C ARG A 128 17.91 3.40 3.68
N GLN A 129 18.76 4.15 2.98
CA GLN A 129 18.54 5.57 2.71
C GLN A 129 17.51 5.71 1.59
N SER A 130 16.26 5.33 1.85
CA SER A 130 15.15 5.64 0.97
C SER A 130 14.14 6.47 1.74
N GLN A 131 13.72 7.59 1.16
CA GLN A 131 12.55 8.32 1.63
C GLN A 131 11.38 7.34 1.68
N PHE A 132 10.76 7.20 2.85
CA PHE A 132 9.58 6.40 3.27
C PHE A 132 8.55 6.08 2.19
N SER A 133 8.99 5.34 1.20
CA SER A 133 8.17 5.00 0.08
C SER A 133 8.81 3.79 -0.53
N VAL A 134 7.94 2.88 -0.88
CA VAL A 134 8.21 1.79 -1.79
C VAL A 134 8.51 2.35 -3.21
N ALA A 135 9.04 3.58 -3.35
CA ALA A 135 9.04 4.34 -4.61
C ALA A 135 10.39 4.37 -5.35
N GLN A 136 11.43 3.66 -4.88
CA GLN A 136 12.70 3.56 -5.63
C GLN A 136 13.10 2.14 -6.05
N ASP A 137 12.33 1.14 -5.62
CA ASP A 137 12.18 -0.15 -6.28
C ASP A 137 10.68 -0.26 -6.51
N PRO A 138 10.14 -0.41 -7.74
CA PRO A 138 8.75 -0.05 -8.03
C PRO A 138 7.84 -0.61 -6.96
N ALA A 139 7.04 0.24 -6.31
CA ALA A 139 6.06 -0.21 -5.31
C ALA A 139 5.20 -1.35 -5.84
N THR A 140 5.05 -1.36 -7.16
CA THR A 140 4.54 -2.42 -8.00
C THR A 140 5.24 -3.77 -7.83
N THR A 141 6.58 -3.85 -7.81
CA THR A 141 7.32 -5.13 -7.71
C THR A 141 7.00 -5.88 -6.42
N GLY A 142 6.99 -5.20 -5.28
CA GLY A 142 6.72 -5.82 -3.98
C GLY A 142 5.34 -6.47 -3.91
N CYS A 143 4.29 -5.73 -4.27
CA CYS A 143 2.92 -6.26 -4.30
C CYS A 143 2.77 -7.41 -5.30
N LEU A 144 3.34 -7.26 -6.50
CA LEU A 144 3.18 -8.21 -7.60
C LEU A 144 4.01 -9.50 -7.44
N ASN A 145 4.87 -9.60 -6.43
CA ASN A 145 5.51 -10.86 -6.05
C ASN A 145 4.48 -11.87 -5.53
N CYS A 146 3.49 -11.41 -4.77
CA CYS A 146 2.40 -12.23 -4.25
C CYS A 146 1.14 -12.13 -5.13
N HIS A 147 0.78 -10.93 -5.60
CA HIS A 147 -0.41 -10.68 -6.42
C HIS A 147 -0.18 -10.98 -7.91
N SER A 148 0.10 -12.24 -8.21
CA SER A 148 0.47 -12.70 -9.55
C SER A 148 -0.66 -12.60 -10.59
N SER A 149 -1.93 -12.66 -10.18
CA SER A 149 -3.09 -12.43 -11.07
C SER A 149 -3.14 -10.98 -11.55
N VAL A 150 -3.01 -10.03 -10.62
CA VAL A 150 -2.95 -8.59 -10.93
C VAL A 150 -1.75 -8.29 -11.82
N ARG A 151 -0.60 -8.97 -11.61
CA ARG A 151 0.57 -8.85 -12.49
C ARG A 151 0.26 -9.26 -13.93
N ALA A 152 -0.61 -10.24 -14.13
CA ALA A 152 -1.05 -10.67 -15.45
C ALA A 152 -2.09 -9.70 -16.05
N GLU A 153 -3.05 -9.23 -15.26
CA GLU A 153 -4.05 -8.23 -15.66
C GLU A 153 -3.40 -6.93 -16.10
N LEU A 154 -2.40 -6.47 -15.34
CA LEU A 154 -1.56 -5.35 -15.72
C LEU A 154 -0.73 -5.63 -16.97
N ARG A 155 -0.79 -6.76 -17.66
CA ARG A 155 -0.15 -6.92 -19.00
C ARG A 155 -1.17 -6.91 -20.14
N LEU A 156 -2.45 -6.77 -19.82
CA LEU A 156 -3.52 -6.69 -20.79
C LEU A 156 -3.52 -5.34 -21.53
N PRO A 157 -4.06 -5.28 -22.77
CA PRO A 157 -3.97 -4.10 -23.62
C PRO A 157 -4.68 -2.87 -23.05
N SER A 158 -5.79 -3.05 -22.34
CA SER A 158 -6.43 -1.98 -21.56
C SER A 158 -6.13 -2.20 -20.09
N ARG A 159 -5.53 -1.23 -19.42
CA ARG A 159 -5.16 -1.28 -17.99
C ARG A 159 -4.98 0.13 -17.44
N HIS A 160 -5.05 0.30 -16.12
CA HIS A 160 -4.54 1.53 -15.50
C HIS A 160 -3.01 1.61 -15.68
N PRO A 161 -2.43 2.83 -15.82
CA PRO A 161 -1.03 3.00 -16.19
C PRO A 161 -0.05 2.82 -15.00
N ILE A 162 -0.23 1.72 -14.28
CA ILE A 162 0.52 1.34 -13.08
C ILE A 162 1.96 0.92 -13.45
N ALA A 163 2.13 0.16 -14.54
CA ALA A 163 3.46 -0.27 -14.98
C ALA A 163 4.26 0.87 -15.62
N GLU A 164 3.56 1.90 -16.08
CA GLU A 164 4.14 3.15 -16.58
C GLU A 164 4.46 4.14 -15.45
N GLY A 165 4.17 3.80 -14.18
CA GLY A 165 4.46 4.63 -13.02
C GLY A 165 3.63 5.92 -12.94
N LYS A 166 2.48 5.98 -13.62
CA LYS A 166 1.60 7.16 -13.60
C LYS A 166 0.55 7.12 -12.48
N THR A 167 0.38 5.96 -11.87
CA THR A 167 -0.43 5.68 -10.69
C THR A 167 0.18 4.47 -9.99
N GLU A 168 -0.18 4.23 -8.74
CA GLU A 168 0.34 3.15 -7.90
C GLU A 168 -0.80 2.35 -7.27
N CYS A 169 -0.49 1.14 -6.81
CA CYS A 169 -1.47 0.29 -6.10
C CYS A 169 -2.06 1.02 -4.89
N THR A 170 -1.24 1.85 -4.23
CA THR A 170 -1.55 2.66 -3.05
C THR A 170 -2.41 3.89 -3.33
N ASP A 171 -2.69 4.22 -4.60
CA ASP A 171 -3.69 5.23 -4.93
C ASP A 171 -5.11 4.70 -4.68
N CYS A 172 -5.31 3.40 -4.91
CA CYS A 172 -6.62 2.74 -4.73
C CYS A 172 -6.72 1.93 -3.43
N HIS A 173 -5.63 1.28 -3.01
CA HIS A 173 -5.61 0.39 -1.86
C HIS A 173 -4.83 0.96 -0.68
N ASN A 174 -5.25 0.64 0.54
CA ASN A 174 -4.43 0.78 1.72
C ASN A 174 -3.91 -0.61 2.15
N PRO A 175 -2.62 -0.93 1.90
CA PRO A 175 -2.07 -2.24 2.23
C PRO A 175 -2.05 -2.51 3.74
N HIS A 176 -2.22 -1.49 4.59
CA HIS A 176 -2.31 -1.67 6.03
C HIS A 176 -3.73 -2.01 6.51
N GLY A 177 -4.70 -2.13 5.61
CA GLY A 177 -6.09 -2.40 5.97
C GLY A 177 -7.03 -1.22 5.73
N SER A 178 -8.31 -1.51 5.54
CA SER A 178 -9.36 -0.50 5.52
C SER A 178 -10.67 -1.10 6.03
N SER A 179 -11.69 -0.26 6.20
CA SER A 179 -13.04 -0.71 6.55
C SER A 179 -13.80 -1.35 5.38
N THR A 180 -13.19 -1.44 4.19
CA THR A 180 -13.83 -1.86 2.96
C THR A 180 -13.27 -3.17 2.42
N PRO A 181 -14.06 -3.92 1.64
CA PRO A 181 -13.54 -5.08 0.91
C PRO A 181 -12.36 -4.70 0.02
N ALA A 182 -11.44 -5.65 -0.19
CA ALA A 182 -10.23 -5.46 -1.00
C ALA A 182 -9.33 -4.30 -0.53
N LEU A 183 -9.48 -3.83 0.72
CA LEU A 183 -8.64 -2.80 1.32
C LEU A 183 -8.65 -1.47 0.55
N LEU A 184 -9.80 -1.06 0.01
CA LEU A 184 -9.90 0.21 -0.73
C LEU A 184 -9.73 1.41 0.22
N ARG A 185 -9.08 2.48 -0.27
CA ARG A 185 -8.88 3.72 0.51
C ARG A 185 -10.18 4.47 0.77
N GLN A 186 -11.06 4.51 -0.23
CA GLN A 186 -12.36 5.13 -0.10
C GLN A 186 -13.40 4.13 0.42
N VAL A 187 -14.46 4.66 1.02
CA VAL A 187 -15.54 3.88 1.66
C VAL A 187 -16.33 3.04 0.66
N THR A 188 -16.36 3.46 -0.61
CA THR A 188 -16.99 2.72 -1.70
C THR A 188 -16.04 2.59 -2.89
N LEU A 189 -16.28 1.58 -3.73
CA LEU A 189 -15.55 1.43 -4.99
C LEU A 189 -15.73 2.66 -5.88
N ASN A 190 -16.96 3.17 -6.00
CA ASN A 190 -17.25 4.34 -6.84
C ASN A 190 -16.50 5.57 -6.34
N ASP A 191 -16.47 5.84 -5.03
CA ASP A 191 -15.71 6.98 -4.49
C ASP A 191 -14.22 6.86 -4.80
N ASN A 192 -13.69 5.63 -4.81
CA ASN A 192 -12.32 5.35 -5.20
C ASN A 192 -12.07 5.73 -6.67
N CYS A 193 -12.94 5.27 -7.58
CA CYS A 193 -12.87 5.65 -8.99
C CYS A 193 -13.02 7.16 -9.21
N LEU A 194 -13.97 7.79 -8.51
CA LEU A 194 -14.31 9.21 -8.63
C LEU A 194 -13.27 10.14 -7.98
N SER A 195 -12.30 9.60 -7.24
CA SER A 195 -11.15 10.37 -6.76
C SER A 195 -10.31 10.92 -7.92
N CYS A 196 -10.27 10.20 -9.04
CA CYS A 196 -9.63 10.64 -10.29
C CYS A 196 -10.66 10.92 -11.39
N HIS A 197 -11.69 10.08 -11.54
CA HIS A 197 -12.73 10.19 -12.58
C HIS A 197 -13.88 11.11 -12.16
N SER A 198 -13.55 12.29 -11.65
CA SER A 198 -14.51 13.25 -11.10
C SER A 198 -15.59 13.67 -12.10
N GLU A 199 -15.32 13.60 -13.40
CA GLU A 199 -16.27 13.91 -14.46
C GLU A 199 -17.41 12.88 -14.59
N LYS A 200 -17.28 11.73 -13.91
CA LYS A 200 -18.33 10.70 -13.83
C LYS A 200 -19.17 10.82 -12.56
N ARG A 201 -18.86 11.78 -11.69
CA ARG A 201 -19.61 12.00 -10.46
C ARG A 201 -20.97 12.62 -10.79
N GLY A 202 -22.03 11.94 -10.36
CA GLY A 202 -23.39 12.45 -10.42
C GLY A 202 -23.71 13.49 -9.32
N PRO A 203 -25.00 13.80 -9.11
CA PRO A 203 -26.14 13.23 -9.81
C PRO A 203 -26.26 13.77 -11.24
N PHE A 204 -26.58 12.88 -12.18
CA PHE A 204 -27.01 13.28 -13.52
C PHE A 204 -28.54 13.40 -13.56
N LEU A 205 -29.09 14.24 -14.44
CA LEU A 205 -30.55 14.31 -14.66
C LEU A 205 -31.10 12.95 -15.11
N TRP A 206 -30.35 12.27 -15.98
CA TRP A 206 -30.61 10.92 -16.46
C TRP A 206 -29.42 10.04 -16.12
N GLU A 207 -29.50 9.33 -15.02
CA GLU A 207 -28.47 8.37 -14.64
C GLU A 207 -28.58 7.09 -15.46
N HIS A 208 -27.44 6.45 -15.69
CA HIS A 208 -27.41 5.05 -16.09
C HIS A 208 -27.24 4.22 -14.81
N PRO A 209 -28.27 3.51 -14.32
CA PRO A 209 -28.26 2.88 -13.01
C PRO A 209 -26.98 2.08 -12.67
N PRO A 210 -26.46 1.18 -13.54
CA PRO A 210 -25.23 0.46 -13.20
C PRO A 210 -24.01 1.38 -13.01
N ALA A 211 -23.96 2.54 -13.67
CA ALA A 211 -22.85 3.49 -13.54
C ALA A 211 -22.90 4.29 -12.22
N SER A 212 -24.09 4.55 -11.66
CA SER A 212 -24.21 5.19 -10.34
C SER A 212 -24.15 4.20 -9.18
N GLU A 213 -24.49 2.93 -9.42
CA GLU A 213 -24.45 1.86 -8.42
C GLU A 213 -23.03 1.33 -8.18
N ASP A 214 -22.37 0.78 -9.22
CA ASP A 214 -21.08 0.10 -9.07
C ASP A 214 -20.30 0.08 -10.40
N CYS A 215 -19.16 0.79 -10.43
CA CYS A 215 -18.30 0.88 -11.61
C CYS A 215 -17.80 -0.50 -12.11
N SER A 216 -17.64 -1.48 -11.23
CA SER A 216 -17.15 -2.82 -11.56
C SER A 216 -18.15 -3.70 -12.32
N LEU A 217 -19.43 -3.31 -12.37
CA LEU A 217 -20.42 -4.01 -13.19
C LEU A 217 -20.04 -4.00 -14.67
N CYS A 218 -19.32 -2.95 -15.10
CA CYS A 218 -18.85 -2.79 -16.47
C CYS A 218 -17.33 -2.78 -16.60
N HIS A 219 -16.58 -2.38 -15.56
CA HIS A 219 -15.13 -2.21 -15.62
C HIS A 219 -14.34 -3.23 -14.77
N GLN A 220 -13.21 -3.68 -15.28
CA GLN A 220 -12.17 -4.43 -14.55
C GLN A 220 -11.06 -3.47 -14.15
N PRO A 221 -10.88 -3.12 -12.86
CA PRO A 221 -10.01 -2.01 -12.46
C PRO A 221 -8.53 -2.24 -12.73
N HIS A 222 -8.05 -3.47 -12.88
CA HIS A 222 -6.62 -3.70 -13.13
C HIS A 222 -6.28 -3.82 -14.63
N GLY A 223 -7.06 -4.60 -15.38
CA GLY A 223 -6.83 -4.79 -16.80
C GLY A 223 -7.92 -5.61 -17.48
N SER A 224 -8.08 -5.42 -18.79
CA SER A 224 -8.98 -6.18 -19.63
C SER A 224 -8.43 -6.31 -21.05
N VAL A 225 -8.81 -7.40 -21.72
CA VAL A 225 -8.62 -7.57 -23.17
C VAL A 225 -9.52 -6.64 -23.99
N HIS A 226 -10.54 -6.05 -23.37
CA HIS A 226 -11.44 -5.09 -23.98
C HIS A 226 -11.04 -3.65 -23.64
N ASP A 227 -11.11 -2.76 -24.63
CA ASP A 227 -10.84 -1.34 -24.46
C ASP A 227 -11.65 -0.74 -23.30
N ARG A 228 -11.08 0.28 -22.65
CA ARG A 228 -11.68 1.00 -21.52
C ARG A 228 -12.00 0.07 -20.35
N LEU A 229 -11.17 -0.96 -20.15
CA LEU A 229 -11.27 -1.87 -19.02
C LEU A 229 -12.58 -2.66 -18.98
N LEU A 230 -13.28 -2.84 -20.10
CA LEU A 230 -14.63 -3.43 -20.03
C LEU A 230 -14.60 -4.93 -19.68
N THR A 231 -15.60 -5.40 -18.93
CA THR A 231 -15.76 -6.83 -18.59
C THR A 231 -16.18 -7.68 -19.79
N ALA A 232 -16.83 -7.06 -20.78
CA ALA A 232 -17.21 -7.67 -22.05
C ALA A 232 -17.14 -6.64 -23.18
N ARG A 233 -17.05 -7.12 -24.43
CA ARG A 233 -17.15 -6.25 -25.62
C ARG A 233 -18.49 -5.52 -25.67
N GLY A 234 -18.49 -4.27 -26.16
CA GLY A 234 -19.63 -3.33 -26.11
C GLY A 234 -21.03 -3.93 -26.33
N PRO A 235 -21.33 -4.56 -27.50
CA PRO A 235 -22.69 -5.05 -27.76
C PRO A 235 -23.12 -6.12 -26.76
N ALA A 236 -22.21 -7.04 -26.43
CA ALA A 236 -22.46 -8.13 -25.49
C ALA A 236 -22.58 -7.60 -24.05
N LEU A 237 -21.86 -6.54 -23.70
CA LEU A 237 -21.99 -5.87 -22.41
C LEU A 237 -23.39 -5.27 -22.24
N CYS A 238 -23.85 -4.47 -23.21
CA CYS A 238 -25.17 -3.85 -23.15
C CYS A 238 -26.30 -4.89 -23.13
N GLN A 239 -26.17 -5.98 -23.91
CA GLN A 239 -27.17 -7.04 -24.01
C GLN A 239 -27.30 -7.91 -22.76
N GLN A 240 -26.40 -7.80 -21.78
CA GLN A 240 -26.59 -8.46 -20.47
C GLN A 240 -27.78 -7.88 -19.70
N CYS A 241 -28.14 -6.62 -19.95
CA CYS A 241 -29.28 -5.95 -19.31
C CYS A 241 -30.35 -5.49 -20.31
N HIS A 242 -29.97 -5.12 -21.54
CA HIS A 242 -30.88 -4.58 -22.53
C HIS A 242 -31.36 -5.65 -23.53
N ALA A 243 -32.61 -6.11 -23.35
CA ALA A 243 -33.27 -7.07 -24.21
C ALA A 243 -34.56 -6.52 -24.86
N ALA A 244 -34.56 -5.25 -25.28
CA ALA A 244 -35.74 -4.62 -25.83
C ALA A 244 -36.18 -5.28 -27.15
N ALA A 245 -37.46 -5.61 -27.30
CA ALA A 245 -38.00 -6.23 -28.51
C ALA A 245 -37.94 -5.34 -29.76
N PHE A 246 -37.87 -4.01 -29.57
CA PHE A 246 -37.86 -3.00 -30.63
C PHE A 246 -36.45 -2.44 -30.92
N HIS A 247 -35.41 -3.00 -30.30
CA HIS A 247 -34.01 -2.64 -30.52
C HIS A 247 -33.19 -3.93 -30.70
N PRO A 248 -32.04 -3.90 -31.40
CA PRO A 248 -31.14 -5.04 -31.51
C PRO A 248 -30.86 -5.82 -30.20
N SER A 249 -31.56 -6.94 -30.02
CA SER A 249 -31.42 -7.89 -28.91
C SER A 249 -30.98 -9.29 -29.40
N LEU A 250 -30.64 -9.40 -30.68
CA LEU A 250 -30.13 -10.62 -31.27
C LEU A 250 -28.60 -10.72 -31.10
N PRO A 251 -28.06 -11.95 -30.98
CA PRO A 251 -26.62 -12.17 -31.00
C PRO A 251 -26.00 -11.65 -32.30
N TYR A 252 -24.83 -11.02 -32.19
CA TYR A 252 -24.07 -10.58 -33.36
C TYR A 252 -22.93 -11.54 -33.68
N GLY A 253 -22.89 -12.00 -34.92
CA GLY A 253 -21.83 -12.81 -35.49
C GLY A 253 -20.89 -12.03 -36.42
N ALA A 254 -19.98 -12.77 -37.04
CA ALA A 254 -18.96 -12.21 -37.94
C ALA A 254 -19.57 -11.64 -39.24
N GLU A 255 -20.81 -12.01 -39.58
CA GLU A 255 -21.55 -11.54 -40.75
C GLU A 255 -21.79 -10.03 -40.72
N GLY A 256 -21.78 -9.43 -39.52
CA GLY A 256 -21.93 -7.97 -39.32
C GLY A 256 -20.64 -7.17 -39.51
N LEU A 257 -19.50 -7.83 -39.74
CA LEU A 257 -18.19 -7.18 -39.89
C LEU A 257 -17.96 -6.65 -41.31
N ALA A 258 -16.90 -5.85 -41.47
CA ALA A 258 -16.47 -5.33 -42.76
C ALA A 258 -16.03 -6.49 -43.68
N GLY A 259 -16.87 -6.85 -44.64
CA GLY A 259 -16.72 -8.02 -45.52
C GLY A 259 -17.99 -8.86 -45.65
N GLY A 260 -18.94 -8.72 -44.71
CA GLY A 260 -20.29 -9.28 -44.79
C GLY A 260 -21.34 -8.21 -45.11
N SER A 261 -22.38 -8.12 -44.29
CA SER A 261 -23.38 -7.05 -44.29
C SER A 261 -23.09 -6.10 -43.11
N PRO A 262 -22.33 -5.01 -43.33
CA PRO A 262 -21.84 -4.14 -42.26
C PRO A 262 -22.95 -3.67 -41.32
N ASN A 263 -22.81 -3.96 -40.03
CA ASN A 263 -23.79 -3.59 -39.01
C ASN A 263 -23.16 -2.60 -38.01
N GLN A 264 -23.73 -1.40 -37.93
CA GLN A 264 -23.27 -0.34 -37.02
C GLN A 264 -23.28 -0.74 -35.53
N ASN A 265 -24.05 -1.78 -35.17
CA ASN A 265 -24.08 -2.30 -33.80
C ASN A 265 -22.87 -3.17 -33.47
N VAL A 266 -22.05 -3.58 -34.43
CA VAL A 266 -20.77 -4.27 -34.18
C VAL A 266 -19.57 -3.49 -34.69
N LEU A 267 -19.79 -2.50 -35.56
CA LEU A 267 -18.75 -1.67 -36.15
C LEU A 267 -18.54 -0.36 -35.38
N GLY A 268 -17.32 0.18 -35.45
CA GLY A 268 -16.96 1.42 -34.79
C GLY A 268 -17.19 1.34 -33.28
N LYS A 269 -17.94 2.30 -32.72
CA LYS A 269 -18.27 2.31 -31.29
C LYS A 269 -19.54 1.51 -30.96
N ASN A 270 -20.01 0.62 -31.84
CA ASN A 270 -21.20 -0.21 -31.64
C ASN A 270 -22.46 0.58 -31.19
N CYS A 271 -23.09 0.20 -30.09
CA CYS A 271 -24.21 0.88 -29.46
C CYS A 271 -23.89 2.35 -29.15
N LEU A 272 -22.63 2.64 -28.80
CA LEU A 272 -22.16 3.98 -28.45
C LEU A 272 -22.05 4.92 -29.66
N ASN A 273 -22.24 4.42 -30.89
CA ASN A 273 -22.41 5.29 -32.07
C ASN A 273 -23.66 6.19 -31.90
N CYS A 274 -24.68 5.69 -31.20
CA CYS A 274 -25.91 6.42 -30.90
C CYS A 274 -26.03 6.79 -29.41
N HIS A 275 -25.55 5.93 -28.52
CA HIS A 275 -25.64 6.07 -27.06
C HIS A 275 -24.31 6.56 -26.47
N GLY A 276 -23.96 7.82 -26.71
CA GLY A 276 -22.66 8.37 -26.29
C GLY A 276 -22.50 8.63 -24.79
N GLN A 277 -23.61 8.73 -24.04
CA GLN A 277 -23.62 9.18 -22.63
C GLN A 277 -23.86 8.03 -21.64
N VAL A 278 -23.14 6.91 -21.78
CA VAL A 278 -23.35 5.70 -20.95
C VAL A 278 -23.04 5.83 -19.45
N HIS A 279 -22.50 6.95 -19.01
CA HIS A 279 -22.28 7.25 -17.58
C HIS A 279 -23.34 8.19 -17.01
N GLY A 280 -24.32 8.60 -17.82
CA GLY A 280 -25.37 9.56 -17.44
C GLY A 280 -25.37 10.81 -18.31
N SER A 281 -26.52 11.50 -18.37
CA SER A 281 -26.73 12.72 -19.15
C SER A 281 -27.46 13.79 -18.36
N ASN A 282 -27.04 15.05 -18.52
CA ASN A 282 -27.74 16.23 -18.01
C ASN A 282 -28.62 16.93 -19.06
N HIS A 283 -28.72 16.38 -20.27
CA HIS A 283 -29.55 16.96 -21.31
C HIS A 283 -31.04 16.67 -21.04
N PRO A 284 -31.98 17.63 -21.19
CA PRO A 284 -33.41 17.37 -20.93
C PRO A 284 -34.00 16.19 -21.70
N SER A 285 -33.53 15.97 -22.93
CA SER A 285 -33.85 14.79 -23.77
C SER A 285 -32.81 13.66 -23.69
N GLY A 286 -32.13 13.51 -22.57
CA GLY A 286 -31.03 12.57 -22.33
C GLY A 286 -31.45 11.21 -21.77
N ALA A 287 -32.74 10.95 -21.57
CA ALA A 287 -33.26 9.73 -20.95
C ALA A 287 -32.84 8.41 -21.64
N ARG A 288 -32.41 8.48 -22.92
CA ARG A 288 -31.87 7.34 -23.67
C ARG A 288 -30.35 7.37 -23.82
N LEU A 289 -29.64 8.25 -23.11
CA LEU A 289 -28.18 8.38 -23.11
C LEU A 289 -27.58 8.71 -24.49
N THR A 290 -28.33 9.40 -25.35
CA THR A 290 -27.90 9.74 -26.71
C THR A 290 -27.21 11.09 -26.84
N ARG A 291 -27.35 11.97 -25.83
CA ARG A 291 -26.79 13.32 -25.76
C ARG A 291 -26.85 13.83 -24.33
#